data_AF-A0A943PPU9-F1
#
_entry.id   AF-A0A943PPU9-F1
#
_cell.length_a   1.000
_cell.length_b   1.000
_cell.length_c   1.000
_cell.angle_alpha   90.00
_cell.angle_beta   90.00
_cell.angle_gamma   90.00
#
_symmetry.space_group_name_H-M   'P 1'
#
loop_
_entity.id
_entity.type
_entity.pdbx_description
1 polymer ?
#
loop_
_entity_poly.entity_id
_entity_poly.type
_entity_poly.pdbx_seq_one_letter_code
_entity_poly.pdbx_strand_id
1 'polypeptide(L)'
;MIPDKLKDDFNSLRNMFDELKREIDKNVVREENYKGEFYEISPYSYQRNRFKQGKIVGNVTSLKTTNNLFTYYFDVKNQIIEIREGLELKNQFYYTFFIYEKELMKTIAYDNSKRIVNVRYYLYGSNGKIEKMYSKGSRGSREETYFYENDRLQKIVIRQFDRNDIEQDTLQHSFDYKSNGELKSIILSTELYSETIYQET
;
A
#
# COMPACT_ATOMS: atom_id res chain seq x y z
N MET A 1 18.45 -5.96 0.57
CA MET A 1 18.27 -7.31 1.17
C MET A 1 17.08 -7.20 2.11
N ILE A 2 16.11 -8.11 1.97
CA ILE A 2 14.91 -8.08 2.80
C ILE A 2 15.26 -8.42 4.26
N PRO A 3 14.76 -7.66 5.26
CA PRO A 3 15.03 -7.96 6.66
C PRO A 3 14.51 -9.36 7.07
N ASP A 4 15.32 -10.13 7.79
CA ASP A 4 14.93 -11.47 8.27
C ASP A 4 13.66 -11.43 9.13
N LYS A 5 13.55 -10.40 9.99
CA LYS A 5 12.34 -10.14 10.78
C LYS A 5 11.07 -10.08 9.93
N LEU A 6 11.12 -9.52 8.71
CA LEU A 6 9.95 -9.46 7.82
C LEU A 6 9.55 -10.86 7.31
N LYS A 7 10.53 -11.74 7.08
CA LYS A 7 10.27 -13.12 6.67
C LYS A 7 9.63 -13.92 7.83
N ASP A 8 10.14 -13.72 9.04
CA ASP A 8 9.59 -14.34 10.25
C ASP A 8 8.16 -13.87 10.53
N ASP A 9 7.90 -12.57 10.41
CA ASP A 9 6.55 -12.00 10.51
C ASP A 9 5.62 -12.62 9.45
N PHE A 10 6.05 -12.68 8.18
CA PHE A 10 5.22 -13.28 7.13
C PHE A 10 4.85 -14.74 7.44
N ASN A 11 5.76 -15.51 8.01
CA ASN A 11 5.51 -16.91 8.35
C ASN A 11 4.64 -17.07 9.59
N SER A 12 4.90 -16.31 10.66
CA SER A 12 4.13 -16.37 11.91
C SER A 12 2.70 -15.86 11.75
N LEU A 13 2.47 -14.88 10.87
CA LEU A 13 1.16 -14.26 10.69
C LEU A 13 0.21 -15.03 9.76
N ARG A 14 0.63 -16.14 9.14
CA ARG A 14 -0.18 -16.89 8.17
C ARG A 14 -1.58 -17.27 8.67
N ASN A 15 -1.69 -17.63 9.94
CA ASN A 15 -2.92 -18.13 10.55
C ASN A 15 -3.51 -17.16 11.59
N MET A 16 -3.04 -15.92 11.62
CA MET A 16 -3.38 -14.94 12.67
C MET A 16 -4.55 -14.03 12.30
N PHE A 17 -5.24 -14.28 11.17
CA PHE A 17 -6.30 -13.38 10.67
C PHE A 17 -7.37 -13.09 11.73
N ASP A 18 -7.99 -14.13 12.31
CA ASP A 18 -9.12 -13.94 13.22
C ASP A 18 -8.69 -13.24 14.53
N GLU A 19 -7.46 -13.49 14.99
CA GLU A 19 -6.91 -12.81 16.16
C GLU A 19 -6.63 -11.34 15.88
N LEU A 20 -5.93 -11.03 14.79
CA LEU A 20 -5.68 -9.66 14.36
C LEU A 20 -6.98 -8.89 14.15
N LYS A 21 -7.96 -9.51 13.48
CA LYS A 21 -9.27 -8.90 13.23
C LYS A 21 -9.95 -8.49 14.53
N ARG A 22 -9.96 -9.38 15.54
CA ARG A 22 -10.52 -9.08 16.87
C ARG A 22 -9.79 -7.95 17.58
N GLU A 23 -8.46 -7.93 17.53
CA GLU A 23 -7.68 -6.84 18.17
C GLU A 23 -7.90 -5.50 17.46
N ILE A 24 -7.96 -5.48 16.14
CA ILE A 24 -8.23 -4.27 15.36
C ILE A 24 -9.65 -3.75 15.66
N ASP A 25 -10.67 -4.61 15.67
CA ASP A 25 -12.07 -4.21 15.90
C ASP A 25 -12.29 -3.48 17.22
N LYS A 26 -11.53 -3.83 18.27
CA LYS A 26 -11.60 -3.15 19.58
C LYS A 26 -11.21 -1.67 19.51
N ASN A 27 -10.40 -1.29 18.53
CA ASN A 27 -9.82 0.05 18.40
C ASN A 27 -10.52 0.90 17.35
N VAL A 28 -11.47 0.34 16.59
CA VAL A 28 -12.21 1.06 15.55
C VAL A 28 -13.17 2.07 16.18
N VAL A 29 -13.09 3.32 15.75
CA VAL A 29 -14.01 4.39 16.17
C VAL A 29 -14.71 5.07 15.01
N ARG A 30 -14.23 4.87 13.77
CA ARG A 30 -14.78 5.52 12.58
C ARG A 30 -14.60 4.63 11.35
N GLU A 31 -15.59 4.65 10.48
CA GLU A 31 -15.61 3.95 9.20
C GLU A 31 -15.91 4.94 8.07
N GLU A 32 -15.21 4.81 6.95
CA GLU A 32 -15.51 5.55 5.72
C GLU A 32 -15.49 4.63 4.50
N ASN A 33 -16.32 4.94 3.51
CA ASN A 33 -16.52 4.10 2.33
C ASN A 33 -16.27 4.88 1.03
N TYR A 34 -15.54 4.27 0.10
CA TYR A 34 -15.15 4.89 -1.17
C TYR A 34 -15.25 3.89 -2.33
N LYS A 35 -15.58 4.37 -3.54
CA LYS A 35 -15.37 3.61 -4.77
C LYS A 35 -13.98 3.93 -5.31
N GLY A 36 -13.08 2.94 -5.26
CA GLY A 36 -11.64 3.09 -5.50
C GLY A 36 -10.84 3.49 -4.26
N GLU A 37 -9.54 3.23 -4.30
CA GLU A 37 -8.59 3.62 -3.23
C GLU A 37 -8.57 5.15 -3.07
N PHE A 38 -8.69 5.65 -1.85
CA PHE A 38 -8.87 7.08 -1.54
C PHE A 38 -7.75 7.72 -0.72
N TYR A 39 -7.18 6.98 0.25
CA TYR A 39 -6.03 7.43 1.05
C TYR A 39 -4.71 6.83 0.57
N GLU A 40 -3.69 7.67 0.39
CA GLU A 40 -2.39 7.22 -0.09
C GLU A 40 -1.59 6.60 1.05
N ILE A 41 -1.39 5.29 0.99
CA ILE A 41 -0.51 4.59 1.94
C ILE A 41 0.96 4.81 1.60
N SER A 42 1.26 4.92 0.30
CA SER A 42 2.57 5.29 -0.24
C SER A 42 2.41 6.43 -1.25
N PRO A 43 3.37 7.35 -1.37
CA PRO A 43 3.28 8.51 -2.25
C PRO A 43 2.83 8.17 -3.68
N TYR A 44 1.85 8.92 -4.19
CA TYR A 44 1.36 8.85 -5.56
C TYR A 44 0.86 7.45 -5.96
N SER A 45 0.25 6.69 -5.02
CA SER A 45 -0.14 5.29 -5.27
C SER A 45 -1.12 5.18 -6.43
N TYR A 46 -2.08 6.10 -6.56
CA TYR A 46 -3.05 6.08 -7.67
C TYR A 46 -2.38 6.31 -9.01
N GLN A 47 -1.60 7.39 -9.11
CA GLN A 47 -0.95 7.82 -10.34
C GLN A 47 0.05 6.76 -10.80
N ARG A 48 0.85 6.19 -9.89
CA ARG A 48 1.79 5.10 -10.18
C ARG A 48 1.08 3.84 -10.70
N ASN A 49 -0.13 3.56 -10.23
CA ASN A 49 -0.92 2.42 -10.67
C ASN A 49 -1.90 2.77 -11.80
N ARG A 50 -1.83 3.99 -12.35
CA ARG A 50 -2.71 4.51 -13.42
C ARG A 50 -4.20 4.54 -13.04
N PHE A 51 -4.49 4.67 -11.76
CA PHE A 51 -5.84 4.84 -11.22
C PHE A 51 -6.13 6.30 -10.88
N LYS A 52 -7.43 6.63 -10.82
CA LYS A 52 -7.90 7.89 -10.23
C LYS A 52 -8.15 7.66 -8.75
N GLN A 53 -7.97 8.70 -7.95
CA GLN A 53 -8.39 8.69 -6.55
C GLN A 53 -9.88 8.34 -6.46
N GLY A 54 -10.23 7.55 -5.45
CA GLY A 54 -11.58 7.09 -5.20
C GLY A 54 -12.57 8.21 -4.91
N LYS A 55 -13.86 7.86 -4.87
CA LYS A 55 -14.95 8.79 -4.55
C LYS A 55 -15.74 8.32 -3.35
N ILE A 56 -16.12 9.26 -2.49
CA ILE A 56 -16.91 8.95 -1.29
C ILE A 56 -18.24 8.27 -1.63
N VAL A 57 -18.61 7.29 -0.82
CA VAL A 57 -19.89 6.58 -0.88
C VAL A 57 -20.65 6.85 0.40
N GLY A 58 -21.63 7.75 0.33
CA GLY A 58 -22.47 8.09 1.49
C GLY A 58 -23.49 7.00 1.86
N ASN A 59 -23.99 6.23 0.89
CA ASN A 59 -24.96 5.16 1.14
C ASN A 59 -24.52 3.82 0.52
N VAL A 60 -23.84 3.02 1.33
CA VAL A 60 -23.34 1.69 0.94
C VAL A 60 -24.48 0.70 0.65
N THR A 61 -25.63 0.82 1.33
CA THR A 61 -26.76 -0.13 1.15
C THR A 61 -27.40 -0.05 -0.23
N SER A 62 -27.23 1.08 -0.94
CA SER A 62 -27.73 1.25 -2.30
C SER A 62 -26.83 0.62 -3.37
N LEU A 63 -25.64 0.16 -3.00
CA LEU A 63 -24.70 -0.44 -3.94
C LEU A 63 -25.17 -1.83 -4.38
N LYS A 64 -25.30 -2.01 -5.69
CA LYS A 64 -25.57 -3.31 -6.31
C LYS A 64 -24.43 -4.31 -6.13
N THR A 65 -23.21 -3.82 -5.97
CA THR A 65 -21.99 -4.62 -5.81
C THR A 65 -20.97 -3.95 -4.90
N THR A 66 -20.29 -4.77 -4.12
CA THR A 66 -19.13 -4.41 -3.30
C THR A 66 -17.84 -4.31 -4.13
N ASN A 67 -17.86 -4.66 -5.42
CA ASN A 67 -16.67 -4.60 -6.26
C ASN A 67 -16.04 -3.20 -6.21
N ASN A 68 -14.73 -3.13 -5.96
CA ASN A 68 -13.97 -1.88 -5.88
C ASN A 68 -14.51 -0.91 -4.80
N LEU A 69 -15.23 -1.42 -3.79
CA LEU A 69 -15.59 -0.68 -2.58
C LEU A 69 -14.43 -0.78 -1.59
N PHE A 70 -13.85 0.35 -1.22
CA PHE A 70 -12.85 0.44 -0.18
C PHE A 70 -13.51 0.96 1.09
N THR A 71 -13.46 0.16 2.15
CA THR A 71 -13.90 0.57 3.49
C THR A 71 -12.68 0.77 4.36
N TYR A 72 -12.52 1.97 4.90
CA TYR A 72 -11.41 2.37 5.77
C TYR A 72 -11.91 2.46 7.20
N TYR A 73 -11.20 1.81 8.11
CA TYR A 73 -11.47 1.83 9.54
C TYR A 73 -10.37 2.58 10.26
N PHE A 74 -10.76 3.49 11.15
CA PHE A 74 -9.84 4.38 11.85
C PHE A 74 -9.88 4.18 13.36
N ASP A 75 -8.74 4.41 14.00
CA ASP A 75 -8.61 4.46 15.45
C ASP A 75 -8.89 5.86 16.05
N VAL A 76 -8.78 5.96 17.38
CA VAL A 76 -8.93 7.23 18.12
C VAL A 76 -7.90 8.31 17.75
N LYS A 77 -6.77 7.92 17.15
CA LYS A 77 -5.74 8.85 16.65
C LYS A 77 -5.96 9.24 15.20
N ASN A 78 -7.09 8.82 14.62
CA ASN A 78 -7.43 9.00 13.21
C ASN A 78 -6.47 8.32 12.23
N GLN A 79 -5.82 7.24 12.66
CA GLN A 79 -4.97 6.40 11.82
C GLN A 79 -5.80 5.30 11.17
N ILE A 80 -5.52 4.95 9.92
CA ILE A 80 -6.16 3.82 9.24
C ILE A 80 -5.61 2.54 9.87
N ILE A 81 -6.46 1.73 10.49
CA ILE A 81 -6.08 0.45 11.13
C ILE A 81 -6.53 -0.78 10.35
N GLU A 82 -7.52 -0.62 9.46
CA GLU A 82 -7.96 -1.65 8.52
C GLU A 82 -8.46 -1.02 7.22
N ILE A 83 -8.14 -1.69 6.11
CA ILE A 83 -8.78 -1.47 4.82
C ILE A 83 -9.44 -2.78 4.39
N ARG A 84 -10.70 -2.71 3.97
CA ARG A 84 -11.38 -3.78 3.25
C ARG A 84 -11.59 -3.36 1.81
N GLU A 85 -11.14 -4.19 0.88
CA GLU A 85 -11.39 -4.03 -0.55
C GLU A 85 -12.42 -5.06 -0.99
N GLY A 86 -13.60 -4.60 -1.39
CA GLY A 86 -14.70 -5.45 -1.81
C GLY A 86 -14.49 -6.05 -3.19
N LEU A 87 -14.78 -7.34 -3.29
CA LEU A 87 -14.72 -8.10 -4.54
C LEU A 87 -16.05 -8.06 -5.29
N GLU A 88 -16.03 -8.58 -6.51
CA GLU A 88 -17.23 -8.77 -7.34
C GLU A 88 -18.27 -9.64 -6.64
N LEU A 89 -17.82 -10.71 -5.98
CA LEU A 89 -18.66 -11.52 -5.11
C LEU A 89 -19.09 -10.72 -3.89
N LYS A 90 -20.40 -10.63 -3.69
CA LYS A 90 -21.00 -9.89 -2.59
C LYS A 90 -20.46 -10.38 -1.23
N ASN A 91 -20.14 -9.43 -0.36
CA ASN A 91 -19.63 -9.68 1.00
C ASN A 91 -18.30 -10.49 1.03
N GLN A 92 -17.52 -10.46 -0.04
CA GLN A 92 -16.17 -10.98 -0.07
C GLN A 92 -15.19 -9.81 -0.14
N PHE A 93 -14.15 -9.84 0.68
CA PHE A 93 -13.21 -8.73 0.82
C PHE A 93 -11.78 -9.23 0.89
N TYR A 94 -10.85 -8.48 0.33
CA TYR A 94 -9.46 -8.48 0.78
C TYR A 94 -9.33 -7.58 2.00
N TYR A 95 -8.39 -7.92 2.88
CA TYR A 95 -8.17 -7.23 4.14
C TYR A 95 -6.72 -6.77 4.22
N THR A 96 -6.50 -5.53 4.66
CA THR A 96 -5.17 -5.05 5.03
C THR A 96 -5.25 -4.46 6.43
N PHE A 97 -4.51 -5.04 7.37
CA PHE A 97 -4.36 -4.50 8.73
C PHE A 97 -3.13 -3.63 8.83
N PHE A 98 -3.21 -2.57 9.62
CA PHE A 98 -2.13 -1.60 9.83
C PHE A 98 -1.73 -1.58 11.30
N ILE A 99 -0.43 -1.67 11.54
CA ILE A 99 0.17 -1.61 12.87
C ILE A 99 1.25 -0.52 12.83
N TYR A 100 1.07 0.49 13.68
CA TYR A 100 1.99 1.61 13.78
C TYR A 100 2.96 1.42 14.94
N GLU A 101 4.25 1.47 14.65
CA GLU A 101 5.33 1.54 15.63
C GLU A 101 6.03 2.90 15.46
N LYS A 102 7.00 3.22 16.33
CA LYS A 102 7.63 4.56 16.38
C LYS A 102 8.26 5.00 15.05
N GLU A 103 8.95 4.09 14.37
CA GLU A 103 9.77 4.39 13.17
C GLU A 103 9.31 3.60 11.93
N LEU A 104 8.27 2.77 12.07
CA LEU A 104 7.74 1.98 10.97
C LEU A 104 6.23 1.81 11.06
N MET A 105 5.60 1.71 9.89
CA MET A 105 4.26 1.19 9.75
C MET A 105 4.34 -0.19 9.12
N LYS A 106 3.67 -1.18 9.73
CA LYS A 106 3.54 -2.53 9.23
C LYS A 106 2.16 -2.72 8.64
N THR A 107 2.08 -3.32 7.46
CA THR A 107 0.81 -3.74 6.86
C THR A 107 0.78 -5.24 6.66
N ILE A 108 -0.34 -5.89 6.97
CA ILE A 108 -0.54 -7.33 6.82
C ILE A 108 -1.76 -7.53 5.93
N ALA A 109 -1.54 -8.05 4.72
CA ALA A 109 -2.59 -8.25 3.74
C ALA A 109 -3.06 -9.71 3.73
N TYR A 110 -4.38 -9.91 3.71
CA TYR A 110 -5.04 -11.21 3.57
C TYR A 110 -6.03 -11.20 2.42
N ASP A 111 -6.16 -12.34 1.74
CA ASP A 111 -7.18 -12.55 0.73
C ASP A 111 -8.56 -12.82 1.36
N ASN A 112 -9.59 -13.00 0.53
CA ASN A 112 -10.95 -13.29 0.99
C ASN A 112 -11.13 -14.69 1.57
N SER A 113 -10.15 -15.58 1.37
CA SER A 113 -10.03 -16.87 2.07
C SER A 113 -9.23 -16.75 3.37
N LYS A 114 -8.93 -15.53 3.83
CA LYS A 114 -8.13 -15.23 5.02
C LYS A 114 -6.70 -15.77 4.98
N ARG A 115 -6.15 -15.98 3.78
CA ARG A 115 -4.76 -16.40 3.60
C ARG A 115 -3.88 -15.19 3.43
N ILE A 116 -2.73 -15.18 4.09
CA ILE A 116 -1.82 -14.05 3.99
C ILE A 116 -1.30 -13.90 2.54
N VAL A 117 -1.36 -12.68 2.03
CA VAL A 117 -0.86 -12.29 0.71
C VAL A 117 0.55 -11.76 0.84
N ASN A 118 0.75 -10.79 1.75
CA ASN A 118 2.05 -10.22 2.05
C ASN A 118 2.08 -9.53 3.42
N VAL A 119 3.28 -9.31 3.93
CA VAL A 119 3.58 -8.34 4.99
C VAL A 119 4.47 -7.26 4.40
N ARG A 120 4.23 -6.00 4.74
CA ARG A 120 5.08 -4.88 4.36
C ARG A 120 5.51 -4.06 5.56
N TYR A 121 6.73 -3.55 5.51
CA TYR A 121 7.23 -2.52 6.41
C TYR A 121 7.48 -1.25 5.62
N TYR A 122 6.96 -0.14 6.10
CA TYR A 122 7.23 1.21 5.61
C TYR A 122 8.06 1.90 6.68
N LEU A 123 9.33 2.18 6.40
CA LEU A 123 10.23 2.86 7.33
C LEU A 123 10.22 4.35 7.06
N TYR A 124 10.03 5.12 8.14
CA TYR A 124 10.00 6.57 8.08
C TYR A 124 11.38 7.15 8.40
N GLY A 125 11.79 8.14 7.62
CA GLY A 125 12.93 9.00 7.94
C GLY A 125 12.60 10.00 9.05
N SER A 126 13.60 10.75 9.50
CA SER A 126 13.42 11.78 10.54
C SER A 126 12.46 12.91 10.14
N ASN A 127 12.21 13.08 8.83
CA ASN A 127 11.24 14.02 8.26
C ASN A 127 9.80 13.47 8.21
N GLY A 128 9.56 12.26 8.74
CA GLY A 128 8.25 11.61 8.72
C GLY A 128 7.83 11.03 7.37
N LYS A 129 8.70 11.04 6.36
CA LYS A 129 8.43 10.49 5.02
C LYS A 129 8.93 9.06 4.92
N ILE A 130 8.28 8.26 4.08
CA ILE A 130 8.72 6.89 3.81
C ILE A 130 10.05 6.96 3.06
N GLU A 131 11.10 6.40 3.63
CA GLU A 131 12.42 6.29 2.95
C GLU A 131 12.60 4.91 2.32
N LYS A 132 12.04 3.88 2.95
CA LYS A 132 12.09 2.51 2.45
C LYS A 132 10.78 1.79 2.65
N MET A 133 10.46 0.90 1.72
CA MET A 133 9.43 -0.12 1.91
C MET A 133 9.98 -1.50 1.59
N TYR A 134 9.72 -2.45 2.48
CA TYR A 134 10.00 -3.86 2.25
C TYR A 134 8.69 -4.63 2.20
N SER A 135 8.57 -5.59 1.28
CA SER A 135 7.41 -6.47 1.18
C SER A 135 7.87 -7.91 1.04
N LYS A 136 7.28 -8.83 1.83
CA LYS A 136 7.45 -10.28 1.65
C LYS A 136 6.10 -10.91 1.40
N GLY A 137 6.00 -11.67 0.31
CA GLY A 137 4.85 -12.53 0.00
C GLY A 137 5.30 -13.96 -0.32
N SER A 138 4.34 -14.81 -0.67
CA SER A 138 4.61 -16.22 -0.98
C SER A 138 5.41 -16.44 -2.28
N ARG A 139 5.30 -15.50 -3.24
CA ARG A 139 5.92 -15.62 -4.57
C ARG A 139 7.23 -14.86 -4.73
N GLY A 140 7.62 -14.08 -3.73
CA GLY A 140 8.79 -13.23 -3.83
C GLY A 140 8.75 -12.08 -2.83
N SER A 141 9.64 -11.12 -3.05
CA SER A 141 9.74 -9.94 -2.23
C SER A 141 10.07 -8.70 -3.05
N ARG A 142 9.88 -7.54 -2.43
CA ARG A 142 10.10 -6.24 -3.05
C ARG A 142 10.75 -5.30 -2.05
N GLU A 143 11.71 -4.54 -2.53
CA GLU A 143 12.32 -3.42 -1.81
C GLU A 143 12.07 -2.15 -2.62
N GLU A 144 11.57 -1.11 -1.96
CA GLU A 144 11.48 0.23 -2.53
C GLU A 144 12.35 1.19 -1.72
N THR A 145 13.11 2.04 -2.39
CA THR A 145 13.85 3.16 -1.78
C THR A 145 13.39 4.46 -2.38
N TYR A 146 13.04 5.41 -1.52
CA TYR A 146 12.43 6.68 -1.86
C TYR A 146 13.47 7.79 -1.71
N PHE A 147 13.65 8.60 -2.75
CA PHE A 147 14.65 9.67 -2.76
C PHE A 147 13.94 11.01 -2.87
N TYR A 148 14.27 11.91 -1.95
CA TYR A 148 13.67 13.24 -1.87
C TYR A 148 14.74 14.32 -2.07
N GLU A 149 14.37 15.39 -2.74
CA GLU A 149 15.15 16.64 -2.83
C GLU A 149 14.24 17.80 -2.51
N ASN A 150 14.68 18.71 -1.63
CA ASN A 150 13.90 19.87 -1.18
C ASN A 150 12.46 19.48 -0.78
N ASP A 151 12.35 18.40 0.01
CA ASP A 151 11.09 17.82 0.47
C ASP A 151 10.16 17.21 -0.62
N ARG A 152 10.58 17.16 -1.88
CA ARG A 152 9.82 16.55 -2.98
C ARG A 152 10.40 15.21 -3.38
N LEU A 153 9.52 14.22 -3.60
CA LEU A 153 9.92 12.89 -4.04
C LEU A 153 10.44 12.98 -5.46
N GLN A 154 11.70 12.62 -5.71
CA GLN A 154 12.31 12.66 -7.04
C GLN A 154 12.24 11.31 -7.72
N LYS A 155 12.52 10.23 -6.98
CA LYS A 155 12.43 8.88 -7.51
C LYS A 155 12.12 7.83 -6.46
N ILE A 156 11.59 6.71 -6.94
CA ILE A 156 11.52 5.46 -6.20
C ILE A 156 12.26 4.40 -7.00
N VAL A 157 13.24 3.74 -6.38
CA VAL A 157 13.90 2.55 -6.96
C VAL A 157 13.23 1.32 -6.38
N ILE A 158 12.81 0.41 -7.24
CA ILE A 158 12.02 -0.77 -6.92
C ILE A 158 12.82 -2.00 -7.33
N ARG A 159 13.30 -2.77 -6.37
CA ARG A 159 13.99 -4.04 -6.60
C ARG A 159 13.03 -5.19 -6.33
N GLN A 160 12.93 -6.13 -7.26
CA GLN A 160 12.06 -7.29 -7.18
C GLN A 160 12.87 -8.56 -7.07
N PHE A 161 12.48 -9.42 -6.14
CA PHE A 161 13.16 -10.68 -5.87
C PHE A 161 12.19 -11.84 -5.99
N ASP A 162 12.67 -12.97 -6.50
CA ASP A 162 11.90 -14.20 -6.59
C ASP A 162 11.71 -14.85 -5.20
N ARG A 163 11.14 -16.06 -5.18
CA ARG A 163 10.92 -16.83 -3.95
C ARG A 163 12.20 -17.25 -3.24
N ASN A 164 13.33 -17.29 -3.95
CA ASN A 164 14.65 -17.67 -3.47
C ASN A 164 15.49 -16.43 -3.07
N ASP A 165 14.84 -15.26 -3.02
CA ASP A 165 15.45 -13.96 -2.74
C ASP A 165 16.55 -13.56 -3.75
N ILE A 166 16.47 -14.08 -4.99
CA ILE A 166 17.32 -13.67 -6.11
C ILE A 166 16.66 -12.49 -6.81
N GLU A 167 17.40 -11.39 -6.94
CA GLU A 167 16.93 -10.20 -7.66
C GLU A 167 16.69 -10.53 -9.14
N GLN A 168 15.49 -10.21 -9.61
CA GLN A 168 15.05 -10.47 -10.98
C GLN A 168 14.99 -9.21 -11.82
N ASP A 169 14.59 -8.09 -11.21
CA ASP A 169 14.36 -6.85 -11.93
C ASP A 169 14.53 -5.63 -11.00
N THR A 170 14.97 -4.53 -11.60
CA THR A 170 14.99 -3.20 -10.98
C THR A 170 14.23 -2.22 -11.86
N LEU A 171 13.20 -1.63 -11.28
CA LEU A 171 12.41 -0.58 -11.89
C LEU A 171 12.64 0.74 -11.15
N GLN A 172 12.39 1.85 -11.84
CA GLN A 172 12.44 3.18 -11.26
C GLN A 172 11.19 3.96 -11.65
N HIS A 173 10.58 4.62 -10.67
CA HIS A 173 9.62 5.70 -10.93
C HIS A 173 10.33 7.03 -10.72
N SER A 174 10.34 7.90 -11.74
CA SER A 174 10.84 9.28 -11.65
C SER A 174 9.65 10.24 -11.65
N PHE A 175 9.72 11.31 -10.86
CA PHE A 175 8.62 12.24 -10.64
C PHE A 175 9.03 13.64 -11.07
N ASP A 176 8.28 14.21 -12.02
CA ASP A 176 8.49 15.58 -12.47
C ASP A 176 7.40 16.49 -11.94
N TYR A 177 7.76 17.74 -11.64
CA TYR A 177 6.86 18.72 -11.06
C TYR A 177 6.77 19.97 -11.93
N LYS A 178 5.62 20.62 -11.91
CA LYS A 178 5.43 21.97 -12.43
C LYS A 178 6.16 22.98 -11.52
N SER A 179 6.34 24.21 -12.01
CA SER A 179 6.95 25.30 -11.23
C SER A 179 6.18 25.64 -9.94
N ASN A 180 4.86 25.45 -9.94
CA ASN A 180 4.00 25.61 -8.76
C ASN A 180 4.09 24.45 -7.75
N GLY A 181 4.83 23.39 -8.07
CA GLY A 181 5.04 22.23 -7.18
C GLY A 181 4.04 21.09 -7.35
N GLU A 182 3.05 21.20 -8.23
CA GLU A 182 2.15 20.10 -8.57
C GLU A 182 2.87 19.01 -9.38
N LEU A 183 2.49 17.75 -9.16
CA LEU A 183 3.05 16.61 -9.90
C LEU A 183 2.63 16.70 -11.37
N LYS A 184 3.61 16.87 -12.26
CA LYS A 184 3.40 16.96 -13.71
C LYS A 184 3.32 15.60 -14.38
N SER A 185 4.25 14.70 -14.05
CA SER A 185 4.36 13.39 -14.70
C SER A 185 5.09 12.39 -13.83
N ILE A 186 4.82 11.11 -14.10
CA ILE A 186 5.60 10.00 -13.56
C ILE A 186 6.08 9.15 -14.73
N ILE A 187 7.37 8.87 -14.75
CA ILE A 187 8.01 7.98 -15.73
C ILE A 187 8.40 6.69 -15.02
N LEU A 188 7.93 5.54 -15.51
CA LEU A 188 8.46 4.22 -15.17
C LEU A 188 9.62 3.92 -16.11
N SER A 189 10.75 3.46 -15.58
CA SER A 189 11.87 2.98 -16.37
C SER A 189 12.45 1.69 -15.81
N THR A 190 12.95 0.84 -16.70
CA THR A 190 13.84 -0.29 -16.43
C THR A 190 15.18 -0.03 -17.12
N GLU A 191 16.11 -0.99 -17.11
CA GLU A 191 17.34 -0.89 -17.90
C GLU A 191 17.08 -0.83 -19.42
N LEU A 192 15.96 -1.36 -19.89
CA LEU A 192 15.69 -1.57 -21.32
C LEU A 192 14.58 -0.66 -21.88
N TYR A 193 13.78 -0.03 -21.02
CA TYR A 193 12.56 0.65 -21.44
C TYR A 193 12.20 1.80 -20.49
N SER A 194 11.48 2.79 -21.02
CA SER A 194 10.84 3.84 -20.22
C SER A 194 9.48 4.23 -20.78
N GLU A 195 8.54 4.54 -19.90
CA GLU A 195 7.21 5.02 -20.25
C GLU A 195 6.66 6.05 -19.28
N THR A 196 5.90 7.00 -19.79
CA THR A 196 5.07 7.88 -18.97
C THR A 196 3.86 7.12 -18.49
N ILE A 197 3.78 6.85 -17.18
CA ILE A 197 2.65 6.14 -16.55
C ILE A 197 1.60 7.10 -16.00
N TYR A 198 1.97 8.36 -15.81
CA TYR A 198 1.07 9.43 -15.43
C TYR A 198 1.52 10.74 -16.08
N GLN A 199 0.55 11.49 -16.61
CA GLN A 199 0.74 12.83 -17.14
C GLN A 199 -0.46 13.66 -16.71
N GLU A 200 -0.20 14.77 -16.05
CA GLU A 200 -1.23 15.77 -15.78
C GLU A 200 -1.61 16.45 -17.10
N THR A 201 -2.91 16.42 -17.42
CA THR A 201 -3.51 17.00 -18.63
C THR A 201 -3.77 18.49 -18.48
#